data_AF-A0A7Y2DTQ1-F1
#
_entry.id   AF-A0A7Y2DTQ1-F1
#
_cell.length_a   1.000
_cell.length_b   1.000
_cell.length_c   1.000
_cell.angle_alpha   90.00
_cell.angle_beta   90.00
_cell.angle_gamma   90.00
#
_symmetry.space_group_name_H-M   'P 1'
#
loop_
_entity.id
_entity.type
_entity.pdbx_description
1 polymer ?
#
loop_
_entity_poly.entity_id
_entity_poly.type
_entity_poly.pdbx_seq_one_letter_code
_entity_poly.pdbx_strand_id
1 'polypeptide(L)'
;MIRKLFISNLLLLLAFGFTAAAQQRTVINSNYAKKKLLGRHMFSLQWISWKYFGRAYVRQKSGVLYLTGEQKGRGNDDYLKIDGVITEVNRYNFKFDGKVTTRVSHNNHGEPCVREGEMTFAITKRRKYWRLQQMQSPCGSETDYIDIYMRR
;
A
#
# COMPACT_ATOMS: atom_id res chain seq x y z
N MET A 1 37.84 9.01 -62.79
CA MET A 1 36.39 9.28 -62.63
C MET A 1 35.84 8.28 -61.64
N ILE A 2 35.38 8.77 -60.47
CA ILE A 2 35.12 7.99 -59.26
C ILE A 2 33.69 7.45 -59.24
N ARG A 3 33.59 6.17 -58.85
CA ARG A 3 32.40 5.32 -58.68
C ARG A 3 31.41 5.90 -57.67
N LYS A 4 30.11 5.78 -57.92
CA LYS A 4 29.07 5.94 -56.88
C LYS A 4 28.50 4.57 -56.51
N LEU A 5 28.74 4.19 -55.26
CA LEU A 5 28.30 2.96 -54.62
C LEU A 5 26.84 3.10 -54.16
N PHE A 6 26.03 2.08 -54.44
CA PHE A 6 24.69 1.89 -53.87
C PHE A 6 24.81 1.56 -52.37
N ILE A 7 24.03 2.25 -51.53
CA ILE A 7 23.75 1.81 -50.16
C ILE A 7 22.23 1.78 -49.99
N SER A 8 21.69 0.56 -49.91
CA SER A 8 20.31 0.26 -49.58
C SER A 8 20.12 0.37 -48.06
N ASN A 9 19.28 1.30 -47.61
CA ASN A 9 18.93 1.46 -46.20
C ASN A 9 17.82 0.47 -45.83
N LEU A 10 18.20 -0.59 -45.11
CA LEU A 10 17.27 -1.49 -44.45
C LEU A 10 16.88 -0.89 -43.08
N LEU A 11 15.68 -0.32 -43.00
CA LEU A 11 15.10 0.16 -41.74
C LEU A 11 14.61 -1.04 -40.91
N LEU A 12 15.31 -1.34 -39.82
CA LEU A 12 14.87 -2.33 -38.83
C LEU A 12 13.93 -1.64 -37.82
N LEU A 13 12.62 -1.84 -37.96
CA LEU A 13 11.62 -1.38 -36.99
C LEU A 13 11.65 -2.28 -35.75
N LEU A 14 12.31 -1.82 -34.69
CA LEU A 14 12.21 -2.40 -33.35
C LEU A 14 10.82 -2.07 -32.76
N ALA A 15 9.89 -3.01 -32.85
CA ALA A 15 8.64 -2.95 -32.12
C ALA A 15 8.92 -3.20 -30.63
N PHE A 16 9.04 -2.14 -29.84
CA PHE A 16 8.96 -2.22 -28.38
C PHE A 16 7.52 -2.59 -27.99
N GLY A 17 7.25 -3.88 -27.88
CA GLY A 17 6.02 -4.39 -27.30
C GLY A 17 5.99 -4.03 -25.81
N PHE A 18 5.19 -3.03 -25.44
CA PHE A 18 4.80 -2.82 -24.04
C PHE A 18 3.94 -4.01 -23.62
N THR A 19 4.55 -5.02 -23.00
CA THR A 19 3.80 -6.06 -22.29
C THR A 19 3.22 -5.41 -21.04
N ALA A 20 1.93 -5.09 -21.08
CA ALA A 20 1.18 -4.77 -19.87
C ALA A 20 1.20 -6.02 -18.99
N ALA A 21 2.05 -6.04 -17.97
CA ALA A 21 2.08 -7.13 -16.99
C ALA A 21 0.67 -7.24 -16.38
N ALA A 22 0.00 -8.37 -16.63
CA ALA A 22 -1.32 -8.61 -16.07
C ALA A 22 -1.19 -8.63 -14.54
N GLN A 23 -1.80 -7.66 -13.87
CA GLN A 23 -1.76 -7.62 -12.41
C GLN A 23 -2.44 -8.87 -11.84
N GLN A 24 -1.69 -9.65 -11.07
CA GLN A 24 -2.18 -10.90 -10.51
C GLN A 24 -3.40 -10.65 -9.61
N ARG A 25 -4.41 -11.51 -9.71
CA ARG A 25 -5.62 -11.44 -8.87
C ARG A 25 -5.25 -11.67 -7.41
N THR A 26 -5.99 -11.05 -6.50
CA THR A 26 -5.83 -11.30 -5.06
C THR A 26 -6.21 -12.74 -4.73
N VAL A 27 -5.34 -13.45 -4.02
CA VAL A 27 -5.62 -14.79 -3.49
C VAL A 27 -6.59 -14.69 -2.31
N ILE A 28 -7.73 -15.37 -2.39
CA ILE A 28 -8.79 -15.29 -1.36
C ILE A 28 -8.92 -16.65 -0.66
N ASN A 29 -8.31 -16.77 0.52
CA ASN A 29 -8.41 -17.96 1.37
C ASN A 29 -9.59 -17.85 2.36
N SER A 30 -10.15 -16.64 2.56
CA SER A 30 -11.33 -16.43 3.39
C SER A 30 -12.30 -15.41 2.80
N ASN A 31 -13.43 -15.90 2.27
CA ASN A 31 -14.52 -15.04 1.80
C ASN A 31 -15.14 -14.18 2.91
N TYR A 32 -15.16 -14.70 4.16
CA TYR A 32 -15.59 -13.94 5.33
C TYR A 32 -14.69 -12.71 5.57
N ALA A 33 -13.37 -12.91 5.61
CA ALA A 33 -12.43 -11.82 5.83
C ALA A 33 -12.45 -10.82 4.66
N LYS A 34 -12.55 -11.31 3.41
CA LYS A 34 -12.74 -10.46 2.22
C LYS A 34 -13.96 -9.54 2.37
N LYS A 35 -15.11 -10.10 2.79
CA LYS A 35 -16.34 -9.30 3.01
C LYS A 35 -16.14 -8.24 4.08
N LYS A 36 -15.39 -8.55 5.15
CA LYS A 36 -15.07 -7.60 6.22
C LYS A 36 -14.06 -6.53 5.77
N LEU A 37 -13.14 -6.84 4.85
CA LEU A 37 -12.16 -5.90 4.29
C LEU A 37 -12.77 -4.92 3.28
N LEU A 38 -13.83 -5.29 2.56
CA LEU A 38 -14.39 -4.42 1.53
C LEU A 38 -15.07 -3.17 2.11
N GLY A 39 -14.77 -2.02 1.52
CA GLY A 39 -15.37 -0.74 1.85
C GLY A 39 -14.48 0.14 2.73
N ARG A 40 -15.13 1.02 3.50
CA ARG A 40 -14.45 2.06 4.30
C ARG A 40 -14.11 1.57 5.70
N HIS A 41 -12.95 1.97 6.19
CA HIS A 41 -12.40 1.62 7.49
C HIS A 41 -11.88 2.87 8.20
N MET A 42 -11.98 2.91 9.52
CA MET A 42 -11.17 3.86 10.30
C MET A 42 -9.71 3.44 10.18
N PHE A 43 -8.81 4.43 10.12
CA PHE A 43 -7.40 4.22 9.87
C PHE A 43 -6.57 5.13 10.80
N SER A 44 -5.54 4.61 11.43
CA SER A 44 -4.72 5.41 12.35
C SER A 44 -3.25 5.01 12.39
N LEU A 45 -2.39 5.99 12.62
CA LEU A 45 -1.08 5.90 13.25
C LEU A 45 -1.20 6.48 14.67
N GLN A 46 -0.63 5.79 15.67
CA GLN A 46 -0.73 6.23 17.07
C GLN A 46 -0.08 7.59 17.33
N TRP A 47 1.00 7.91 16.62
CA TRP A 47 1.74 9.16 16.77
C TRP A 47 0.92 10.38 16.34
N ILE A 48 -0.10 10.19 15.49
CA ILE A 48 -0.99 11.26 15.03
C ILE A 48 -2.16 11.44 15.99
N SER A 49 -2.91 10.36 16.27
CA SER A 49 -4.03 10.43 17.19
C SER A 49 -4.63 9.05 17.52
N TRP A 50 -5.12 8.93 18.76
CA TRP A 50 -6.04 7.87 19.19
C TRP A 50 -7.52 8.26 19.12
N LYS A 51 -7.83 9.53 18.81
CA LYS A 51 -9.19 10.08 18.81
C LYS A 51 -9.68 10.44 17.42
N TYR A 52 -8.77 10.93 16.56
CA TYR A 52 -9.10 11.41 15.23
C TYR A 52 -8.58 10.44 14.18
N PHE A 53 -9.47 9.59 13.70
CA PHE A 53 -9.16 8.59 12.69
C PHE A 53 -9.17 9.19 11.29
N GLY A 54 -8.25 8.70 10.47
CA GLY A 54 -8.31 8.79 9.04
C GLY A 54 -9.28 7.76 8.45
N ARG A 55 -9.22 7.61 7.13
CA ARG A 55 -10.03 6.64 6.39
C ARG A 55 -9.15 5.82 5.48
N ALA A 56 -9.33 4.50 5.53
CA ALA A 56 -8.86 3.58 4.51
C ALA A 56 -10.05 3.03 3.72
N TYR A 57 -9.84 2.72 2.45
CA TYR A 57 -10.86 2.22 1.55
C TYR A 57 -10.29 1.07 0.72
N VAL A 58 -10.97 -0.08 0.80
CA VAL A 58 -10.67 -1.25 -0.01
C VAL A 58 -11.73 -1.40 -1.10
N ARG A 59 -11.30 -1.40 -2.36
CA ARG A 59 -12.15 -1.60 -3.54
C ARG A 59 -11.69 -2.82 -4.33
N GLN A 60 -12.63 -3.55 -4.91
CA GLN A 60 -12.31 -4.63 -5.85
C GLN A 60 -12.47 -4.14 -7.29
N LYS A 61 -11.46 -4.38 -8.13
CA LYS A 61 -11.52 -4.16 -9.59
C LYS A 61 -10.82 -5.32 -10.29
N SER A 62 -11.49 -5.97 -11.23
CA SER A 62 -10.95 -7.08 -12.03
C SER A 62 -10.31 -8.24 -11.21
N GLY A 63 -10.85 -8.50 -10.01
CA GLY A 63 -10.33 -9.55 -9.12
C GLY A 63 -9.16 -9.12 -8.22
N VAL A 64 -8.73 -7.86 -8.30
CA VAL A 64 -7.69 -7.27 -7.45
C VAL A 64 -8.34 -6.40 -6.39
N LEU A 65 -7.88 -6.51 -5.14
CA LEU A 65 -8.26 -5.65 -4.03
C LEU A 65 -7.25 -4.51 -3.91
N TYR A 66 -7.69 -3.27 -4.09
CA TYR A 66 -6.87 -2.06 -3.92
C TYR A 66 -7.15 -1.44 -2.56
N LEU A 67 -6.11 -1.09 -1.82
CA LEU A 67 -6.17 -0.42 -0.53
C LEU A 67 -5.56 0.97 -0.65
N THR A 68 -6.36 1.98 -0.34
CA THR A 68 -5.93 3.39 -0.29
C THR A 68 -6.37 3.99 1.04
N GLY A 69 -5.62 4.92 1.61
CA GLY A 69 -6.03 5.55 2.86
C GLY A 69 -5.17 6.73 3.28
N GLU A 70 -5.75 7.60 4.10
CA GLU A 70 -5.10 8.78 4.65
C GLU A 70 -5.62 9.10 6.06
N GLN A 71 -4.71 9.50 6.95
CA GLN A 71 -4.99 10.20 8.19
C GLN A 71 -4.15 11.48 8.21
N LYS A 72 -4.76 12.61 8.62
CA LYS A 72 -4.06 13.88 8.83
C LYS A 72 -4.12 14.25 10.30
N GLY A 73 -3.04 14.87 10.79
CA GLY A 73 -3.01 15.54 12.08
C GLY A 73 -3.97 16.74 12.12
N ARG A 74 -4.23 17.23 13.32
CA ARG A 74 -5.05 18.42 13.55
C ARG A 74 -4.17 19.50 14.15
N GLY A 75 -4.04 20.63 13.45
CA GLY A 75 -3.19 21.74 13.88
C GLY A 75 -1.70 21.55 13.57
N ASN A 76 -1.35 20.50 12.82
CA ASN A 76 -0.03 20.29 12.25
C ASN A 76 -0.17 19.61 10.87
N ASP A 77 0.95 19.33 10.24
CA ASP A 77 1.10 18.66 8.95
C ASP A 77 1.55 17.21 9.07
N ASP A 78 1.32 16.58 10.24
CA ASP A 78 1.53 15.15 10.41
C ASP A 78 0.54 14.37 9.53
N TYR A 79 0.99 13.27 8.93
CA TYR A 79 0.12 12.43 8.13
C TYR A 79 0.56 10.97 8.07
N LEU A 80 -0.41 10.13 7.73
CA LEU A 80 -0.22 8.74 7.35
C LEU A 80 -0.95 8.53 6.01
N LYS A 81 -0.28 7.92 5.04
CA LYS A 81 -0.83 7.51 3.75
C LYS A 81 -0.53 6.04 3.49
N ILE A 82 -1.46 5.34 2.84
CA ILE A 82 -1.30 3.97 2.34
C ILE A 82 -1.88 3.88 0.93
N ASP A 83 -1.16 3.26 0.00
CA ASP A 83 -1.60 3.02 -1.37
C ASP A 83 -0.96 1.75 -1.92
N GLY A 84 -1.78 0.83 -2.43
CA GLY A 84 -1.30 -0.42 -3.01
C GLY A 84 -2.41 -1.46 -3.20
N VAL A 85 -2.01 -2.73 -3.25
CA VAL A 85 -2.89 -3.87 -3.46
C VAL A 85 -2.79 -4.88 -2.33
N ILE A 86 -3.91 -5.51 -2.01
CA ILE A 86 -3.94 -6.69 -1.15
C ILE A 86 -3.70 -7.91 -2.04
N THR A 87 -2.64 -8.65 -1.78
CA THR A 87 -2.21 -9.81 -2.58
C THR A 87 -2.82 -11.12 -2.08
N GLU A 88 -3.09 -11.21 -0.77
CA GLU A 88 -3.65 -12.41 -0.14
C GLU A 88 -4.59 -12.04 1.02
N VAL A 89 -5.74 -12.71 1.14
CA VAL A 89 -6.70 -12.54 2.24
C VAL A 89 -6.91 -13.87 2.99
N ASN A 90 -6.41 -13.92 4.22
CA ASN A 90 -6.62 -15.01 5.16
C ASN A 90 -7.67 -14.66 6.22
N ARG A 91 -8.03 -15.64 7.07
CA ARG A 91 -9.04 -15.44 8.11
C ARG A 91 -8.68 -14.32 9.10
N TYR A 92 -7.40 -14.21 9.46
CA TYR A 92 -6.92 -13.29 10.50
C TYR A 92 -5.86 -12.30 10.04
N ASN A 93 -5.41 -12.38 8.80
CA ASN A 93 -4.42 -11.48 8.24
C ASN A 93 -4.68 -11.26 6.75
N PHE A 94 -4.04 -10.25 6.19
CA PHE A 94 -3.91 -10.10 4.76
C PHE A 94 -2.49 -9.62 4.43
N LYS A 95 -2.02 -10.00 3.24
CA LYS A 95 -0.79 -9.47 2.65
C LYS A 95 -1.11 -8.26 1.79
N PHE A 96 -0.28 -7.24 1.90
CA PHE A 96 -0.40 -5.99 1.16
C PHE A 96 0.94 -5.72 0.47
N ASP A 97 0.90 -5.33 -0.79
CA ASP A 97 2.07 -4.85 -1.52
C ASP A 97 1.79 -3.42 -2.01
N GLY A 98 2.67 -2.50 -1.64
CA GLY A 98 2.53 -1.10 -1.94
C GLY A 98 3.31 -0.22 -0.98
N LYS A 99 2.85 1.01 -0.84
CA LYS A 99 3.56 2.08 -0.13
C LYS A 99 2.77 2.58 1.07
N VAL A 100 3.48 2.74 2.18
CA VAL A 100 3.02 3.41 3.40
C VAL A 100 3.95 4.58 3.67
N THR A 101 3.41 5.78 3.81
CA THR A 101 4.19 6.98 4.11
C THR A 101 3.67 7.62 5.39
N THR A 102 4.56 7.84 6.34
CA THR A 102 4.29 8.57 7.57
C THR A 102 5.10 9.85 7.57
N ARG A 103 4.54 10.92 8.12
CA ARG A 103 5.29 12.11 8.53
C ARG A 103 4.77 12.50 9.89
N VAL A 104 5.66 12.60 10.86
CA VAL A 104 5.34 12.97 12.23
C VAL A 104 6.41 13.95 12.68
N SER A 105 6.02 15.13 13.09
CA SER A 105 6.88 16.27 13.44
C SER A 105 8.03 15.94 14.40
N HIS A 106 7.87 14.95 15.27
CA HIS A 106 8.87 14.53 16.26
C HIS A 106 9.54 13.18 15.97
N ASN A 107 9.21 12.49 14.88
CA ASN A 107 9.89 11.27 14.44
C ASN A 107 10.70 11.57 13.17
N ASN A 108 11.81 10.86 12.95
CA ASN A 108 12.65 11.05 11.76
C ASN A 108 12.98 12.54 11.48
N HIS A 109 13.21 13.34 12.53
CA HIS A 109 13.44 14.78 12.44
C HIS A 109 12.33 15.57 11.71
N GLY A 110 11.09 15.05 11.71
CA GLY A 110 9.97 15.62 10.98
C GLY A 110 9.90 15.21 9.51
N GLU A 111 10.91 14.53 8.97
CA GLU A 111 10.93 14.17 7.55
C GLU A 111 10.00 12.98 7.25
N PRO A 112 9.36 12.94 6.07
CA PRO A 112 8.57 11.79 5.66
C PRO A 112 9.38 10.50 5.64
N CYS A 113 8.80 9.45 6.21
CA CYS A 113 9.34 8.10 6.21
C CYS A 113 8.48 7.19 5.31
N VAL A 114 9.13 6.41 4.44
CA VAL A 114 8.47 5.54 3.48
C VAL A 114 8.82 4.08 3.75
N ARG A 115 7.79 3.24 3.82
CA ARG A 115 7.89 1.77 3.77
C ARG A 115 7.22 1.29 2.48
N GLU A 116 7.90 0.47 1.70
CA GLU A 116 7.41 -0.04 0.43
C GLU A 116 7.68 -1.53 0.29
N GLY A 117 6.81 -2.23 -0.44
CA GLY A 117 6.88 -3.67 -0.70
C GLY A 117 5.86 -4.49 0.10
N GLU A 118 6.11 -5.79 0.26
CA GLU A 118 5.21 -6.70 0.95
C GLU A 118 5.16 -6.43 2.46
N MET A 119 3.95 -6.24 2.96
CA MET A 119 3.61 -6.02 4.37
C MET A 119 2.48 -6.95 4.78
N THR A 120 2.42 -7.27 6.08
CA THR A 120 1.34 -8.08 6.65
C THR A 120 0.54 -7.26 7.64
N PHE A 121 -0.77 -7.28 7.47
CA PHE A 121 -1.73 -6.72 8.42
C PHE A 121 -2.47 -7.86 9.11
N ALA A 122 -2.41 -7.93 10.44
CA ALA A 122 -2.95 -9.06 11.18
C ALA A 122 -3.79 -8.65 12.39
N ILE A 123 -4.75 -9.52 12.71
CA ILE A 123 -5.53 -9.51 13.94
C ILE A 123 -4.80 -10.40 14.93
N THR A 124 -4.36 -9.84 16.03
CA THR A 124 -3.78 -10.60 17.14
C THR A 124 -4.72 -10.53 18.34
N LYS A 125 -4.85 -11.63 19.09
CA LYS A 125 -5.72 -11.72 20.27
C LYS A 125 -7.18 -11.37 19.88
N ARG A 126 -7.86 -10.52 20.66
CA ARG A 126 -9.26 -10.13 20.47
C ARG A 126 -9.42 -8.70 19.91
N ARG A 127 -8.43 -8.20 19.18
CA ARG A 127 -8.44 -6.83 18.61
C ARG A 127 -9.51 -6.70 17.53
N LYS A 128 -10.08 -5.49 17.40
CA LYS A 128 -11.10 -5.13 16.38
C LYS A 128 -10.49 -4.37 15.20
N TYR A 129 -9.20 -4.56 14.95
CA TYR A 129 -8.44 -3.93 13.89
C TYR A 129 -7.35 -4.89 13.39
N TRP A 130 -6.93 -4.72 12.13
CA TRP A 130 -5.71 -5.30 11.60
C TRP A 130 -4.58 -4.30 11.82
N ARG A 131 -3.47 -4.75 12.42
CA ARG A 131 -2.26 -3.94 12.64
C ARG A 131 -1.17 -4.36 11.66
N LEU A 132 -0.43 -3.41 11.12
CA LEU A 132 0.82 -3.68 10.40
C LEU A 132 1.78 -4.47 11.30
N GLN A 133 2.33 -5.59 10.83
CA GLN A 133 3.22 -6.44 11.63
C GLN A 133 4.69 -6.00 11.56
N GLN A 134 5.10 -5.39 10.45
CA GLN A 134 6.41 -4.73 10.30
C GLN A 134 6.40 -3.37 11.03
N MET A 135 6.16 -3.41 12.35
CA MET A 135 5.88 -2.22 13.15
C MET A 135 7.10 -1.32 13.33
N GLN A 136 8.33 -1.84 13.30
CA GLN A 136 9.53 -1.00 13.41
C GLN A 136 9.57 -0.01 12.25
N SER A 137 9.72 1.28 12.55
CA SER A 137 9.90 2.32 11.53
C SER A 137 11.17 2.05 10.72
N PRO A 138 11.15 2.17 9.38
CA PRO A 138 12.37 2.01 8.58
C PRO A 138 13.29 3.23 8.65
N CYS A 139 12.86 4.34 9.28
CA CYS A 139 13.63 5.58 9.38
C CYS A 139 14.06 5.92 10.82
N GLY A 140 13.83 5.02 11.78
CA GLY A 140 14.15 5.28 13.18
C GLY A 140 13.95 4.05 14.07
N SER A 141 14.07 4.27 15.38
CA SER A 141 13.93 3.23 16.41
C SER A 141 12.51 3.13 16.97
N GLU A 142 11.61 4.04 16.59
CA GLU A 142 10.22 4.03 17.00
C GLU A 142 9.41 2.88 16.40
N THR A 143 8.38 2.47 17.13
CA THR A 143 7.40 1.50 16.66
C THR A 143 6.19 2.23 16.10
N ASP A 144 5.75 1.91 14.88
CA ASP A 144 4.56 2.43 14.21
C ASP A 144 3.36 1.48 14.37
N TYR A 145 2.31 1.95 15.02
CA TYR A 145 1.04 1.22 15.15
C TYR A 145 0.07 1.74 14.10
N ILE A 146 0.18 1.15 12.92
CA ILE A 146 -0.71 1.42 11.79
C ILE A 146 -1.87 0.43 11.84
N ASP A 147 -3.05 0.94 12.18
CA ASP A 147 -4.25 0.14 12.44
C ASP A 147 -5.35 0.45 11.42
N ILE A 148 -5.92 -0.61 10.83
CA ILE A 148 -7.13 -0.57 9.99
C ILE A 148 -8.26 -1.24 10.77
N TYR A 149 -9.27 -0.46 11.16
CA TYR A 149 -10.33 -0.95 12.04
C TYR A 149 -11.39 -1.71 11.25
N MET A 150 -11.83 -2.84 11.79
CA MET A 150 -12.93 -3.60 11.20
C MET A 150 -14.22 -2.79 11.26
N ARG A 151 -15.03 -2.93 10.22
CA ARG A 151 -16.42 -2.47 10.26
C ARG A 151 -17.18 -3.27 11.30
N ARG A 152 -17.94 -2.56 12.14
CA ARG A 152 -18.95 -3.18 13.01
C ARG A 152 -19.93 -3.95 12.12
#